data_AF-A0A8S3WBN0-F1
#
_entry.id   AF-A0A8S3WBN0-F1
#
_cell.length_a   1.000
_cell.length_b   1.000
_cell.length_c   1.000
_cell.angle_alpha   90.00
_cell.angle_beta   90.00
_cell.angle_gamma   90.00
#
_symmetry.space_group_name_H-M   'P 1'
#
loop_
_entity.id
_entity.type
_entity.pdbx_description
1 polymer ?
#
loop_
_entity_poly.entity_id
_entity_poly.type
_entity_poly.pdbx_seq_one_letter_code
_entity_poly.pdbx_strand_id
1 'polypeptide(L)'
;MSKLQRTPPKCPSNPDISLTTSDANYVNTRKRFTGGYDSEFLSTLIDENFNTLDVKIKETITNIVTSTIYNELAKISHSLSSLNTTISELRDENINLKQGITDLNNHLSEVDTTLSDLNEQAISFDTRLRSIESQVSKDNYLSDKLEVMETKLAAMEQQARDCNIEISNLPERRGENIVIVIINIGVVINQQIQPSDIILAHRVPHVGENDKRPKNAIIKFKSKILRDNFVASYRAKKGLTSDHRIKYI
;
A
#
# COMPACT_ATOMS: atom_id res chain seq x y z
N MET A 1 42.39 38.72 65.58
CA MET A 1 42.05 37.58 66.45
C MET A 1 42.47 36.31 65.71
N SER A 2 43.21 35.33 66.20
CA SER A 2 43.82 35.06 67.49
C SER A 2 44.75 33.85 67.26
N LYS A 3 46.07 34.04 67.44
CA LYS A 3 46.99 33.19 68.24
C LYS A 3 46.99 31.66 67.96
N LEU A 4 48.11 30.94 67.89
CA LEU A 4 49.46 31.14 68.39
C LEU A 4 50.34 29.97 67.85
N GLN A 5 51.60 30.26 67.50
CA GLN A 5 52.68 29.27 67.31
C GLN A 5 52.90 28.39 68.55
N ARG A 6 53.51 27.22 68.37
CA ARG A 6 54.51 26.66 69.30
C ARG A 6 55.41 25.62 68.60
N THR A 7 56.51 26.12 68.04
CA THR A 7 57.76 25.37 67.83
C THR A 7 58.42 25.10 69.19
N PRO A 8 59.00 23.92 69.46
CA PRO A 8 59.85 23.71 70.62
C PRO A 8 61.22 24.40 70.46
N PRO A 9 61.87 24.80 71.56
CA PRO A 9 63.04 25.69 71.55
C PRO A 9 64.34 24.97 71.16
N LYS A 10 65.22 25.69 70.44
CA LYS A 10 66.65 25.38 70.34
C LYS A 10 67.26 25.49 71.74
N CYS A 11 67.82 24.41 72.27
CA CYS A 11 68.74 24.47 73.40
C CYS A 11 70.15 24.84 72.88
N PRO A 12 70.75 25.95 73.34
CA PRO A 12 72.16 26.23 73.16
C PRO A 12 72.93 25.63 74.35
N SER A 13 74.00 24.88 74.09
CA SER A 13 75.01 24.60 75.11
C SER A 13 76.31 25.23 74.66
N ASN A 14 76.73 26.16 75.52
CA ASN A 14 77.77 27.18 75.39
C ASN A 14 79.19 26.59 75.17
N PRO A 15 80.07 27.26 74.42
CA PRO A 15 81.50 26.98 74.36
C PRO A 15 82.23 27.61 75.56
N ASP A 16 83.51 27.28 75.73
CA ASP A 16 84.48 27.79 76.72
C ASP A 16 84.38 27.33 78.18
N ILE A 17 85.24 26.35 78.50
CA ILE A 17 85.97 26.30 79.78
C ILE A 17 87.45 26.42 79.42
N SER A 18 87.96 27.64 79.51
CA SER A 18 89.38 27.92 79.69
C SER A 18 89.56 28.61 81.04
N LEU A 19 90.72 28.38 81.67
CA LEU A 19 91.29 29.10 82.82
C LEU A 19 90.95 28.58 84.23
N THR A 20 91.72 27.57 84.67
CA THR A 20 92.29 27.57 86.02
C THR A 20 93.79 27.29 85.93
N THR A 21 94.57 28.34 86.17
CA THR A 21 96.03 28.36 86.36
C THR A 21 96.42 27.90 87.76
N SER A 22 97.72 27.64 87.96
CA SER A 22 98.47 27.24 89.20
C SER A 22 98.15 25.84 89.73
N ASP A 23 99.05 24.85 89.81
CA ASP A 23 100.48 24.88 90.12
C ASP A 23 101.27 23.70 89.54
N ALA A 24 102.59 23.89 89.41
CA ALA A 24 103.53 23.01 88.74
C ALA A 24 103.79 21.67 89.46
N ASN A 25 104.20 20.69 88.65
CA ASN A 25 104.90 19.44 88.99
C ASN A 25 104.09 18.35 89.72
N TYR A 26 103.22 17.66 88.97
CA TYR A 26 103.06 16.20 89.09
C TYR A 26 102.38 15.67 87.82
N VAL A 27 103.15 15.10 86.89
CA VAL A 27 102.58 14.30 85.79
C VAL A 27 102.13 12.98 86.40
N ASN A 28 100.93 12.99 86.99
CA ASN A 28 100.20 11.77 87.27
C ASN A 28 99.61 11.30 85.93
N THR A 29 100.29 10.37 85.29
CA THR A 29 99.64 9.52 84.30
C THR A 29 98.52 8.77 85.02
N ARG A 30 97.31 9.34 85.02
CA ARG A 30 96.11 8.54 85.31
C ARG A 30 96.13 7.40 84.29
N LYS A 31 96.46 6.19 84.76
CA LYS A 31 96.11 4.97 84.05
C LYS A 31 94.62 5.11 83.74
N ARG A 32 94.29 5.19 82.45
CA ARG A 32 92.92 5.02 81.99
C ARG A 32 92.40 3.77 82.68
N PHE A 33 91.32 3.90 83.44
CA PHE A 33 90.60 2.76 83.95
C PHE A 33 90.01 2.04 82.73
N THR A 34 90.75 1.06 82.22
CA THR A 34 90.30 0.09 81.22
C THR A 34 89.49 -0.98 81.96
N GLY A 35 88.38 -0.57 82.58
CA GLY A 35 87.36 -1.49 83.05
C GLY A 35 86.65 -2.01 81.82
N GLY A 36 87.19 -3.11 81.27
CA GLY A 36 86.73 -3.70 80.04
C GLY A 36 85.33 -4.26 80.19
N TYR A 37 84.34 -3.56 79.63
CA TYR A 37 83.49 -4.32 78.72
C TYR A 37 84.45 -4.86 77.66
N ASP A 38 84.47 -6.19 77.52
CA ASP A 38 85.29 -6.81 76.49
C ASP A 38 84.96 -6.12 75.17
N SER A 39 85.96 -5.67 74.43
CA SER A 39 85.75 -5.03 73.12
C SER A 39 84.93 -5.97 72.21
N GLU A 40 85.07 -7.27 72.45
CA GLU A 40 84.33 -8.36 71.84
C GLU A 40 82.83 -8.34 72.21
N PHE A 41 82.46 -7.98 73.45
CA PHE A 41 81.06 -7.87 73.88
C PHE A 41 80.33 -6.66 73.25
N LEU A 42 81.00 -5.50 73.17
CA LEU A 42 80.41 -4.34 72.51
C LEU A 42 80.30 -4.55 70.99
N SER A 43 81.28 -5.23 70.37
CA SER A 43 81.18 -5.61 68.95
C SER A 43 80.00 -6.54 68.71
N THR A 44 79.85 -7.60 69.51
CA THR A 44 78.77 -8.57 69.37
C THR A 44 77.39 -7.95 69.55
N LEU A 45 77.20 -7.04 70.52
CA LEU A 45 75.93 -6.34 70.70
C LEU A 45 75.60 -5.38 69.54
N ILE A 46 76.62 -4.72 68.98
CA ILE A 46 76.46 -3.86 67.80
C ILE A 46 76.07 -4.71 66.58
N ASP A 47 76.74 -5.85 66.38
CA ASP A 47 76.45 -6.80 65.31
C ASP A 47 75.04 -7.40 65.43
N GLU A 48 74.60 -7.75 66.64
CA GLU A 48 73.22 -8.21 66.90
C GLU A 48 72.17 -7.14 66.58
N ASN A 49 72.44 -5.88 66.93
CA ASN A 49 71.54 -4.77 66.62
C ASN A 49 71.49 -4.48 65.11
N PHE A 50 72.63 -4.54 64.41
CA PHE A 50 72.67 -4.41 62.95
C PHE A 50 71.95 -5.56 62.26
N ASN A 51 72.14 -6.80 62.71
CA ASN A 51 71.41 -7.97 62.20
C ASN A 51 69.90 -7.83 62.42
N THR A 52 69.49 -7.38 63.61
CA THR A 52 68.06 -7.14 63.91
C THR A 52 67.47 -6.05 63.02
N LEU A 53 68.22 -4.98 62.76
CA LEU A 53 67.81 -3.90 61.87
C LEU A 53 67.69 -4.37 60.43
N ASP A 54 68.67 -5.13 59.92
CA ASP A 54 68.65 -5.71 58.57
C ASP A 54 67.43 -6.64 58.37
N VAL A 55 67.14 -7.49 59.35
CA VAL A 55 65.94 -8.36 59.32
C VAL A 55 64.67 -7.52 59.27
N LYS A 56 64.53 -6.50 60.11
CA LYS A 56 63.33 -5.63 60.12
C LYS A 56 63.17 -4.83 58.84
N ILE A 57 64.27 -4.33 58.26
CA ILE A 57 64.24 -3.60 56.98
C ILE A 57 63.79 -4.53 55.86
N LYS A 58 64.37 -5.72 55.77
CA LYS A 58 63.97 -6.75 54.80
C LYS A 58 62.50 -7.09 54.95
N GLU A 59 62.04 -7.39 56.17
CA GLU A 59 60.63 -7.70 56.44
C GLU A 59 59.70 -6.55 56.03
N THR A 60 60.03 -5.31 56.39
CA THR A 60 59.22 -4.14 56.05
C THR A 60 59.15 -3.93 54.54
N ILE A 61 60.28 -4.01 53.83
CA ILE A 61 60.33 -3.89 52.37
C ILE A 61 59.55 -5.02 51.71
N THR A 62 59.77 -6.26 52.12
CA THR A 62 59.05 -7.42 51.60
C THR A 62 57.55 -7.26 51.80
N ASN A 63 57.10 -6.84 52.98
CA ASN A 63 55.68 -6.61 53.27
C ASN A 63 55.08 -5.50 52.39
N ILE A 64 55.76 -4.36 52.26
CA ILE A 64 55.30 -3.25 51.42
C ILE A 64 55.20 -3.70 49.96
N VAL A 65 56.29 -4.25 49.39
CA VAL A 65 56.34 -4.70 47.99
C VAL A 65 55.29 -5.78 47.71
N THR A 66 55.17 -6.75 48.61
CA THR A 66 54.18 -7.83 48.47
C THR A 66 52.77 -7.26 48.48
N SER A 67 52.46 -6.36 49.42
CA SER A 67 51.13 -5.73 49.50
C SER A 67 50.80 -4.87 48.29
N THR A 68 51.75 -4.10 47.75
CA THR A 68 51.52 -3.25 46.57
C THR A 68 51.32 -4.09 45.32
N ILE A 69 52.14 -5.13 45.13
CA ILE A 69 51.99 -6.08 44.02
C ILE A 69 50.64 -6.78 44.08
N TYR A 70 50.22 -7.28 45.26
CA TYR A 70 48.90 -7.91 45.41
C TYR A 70 47.76 -6.96 45.06
N ASN A 71 47.84 -5.70 45.51
CA ASN A 71 46.81 -4.71 45.20
C ASN A 71 46.73 -4.39 43.70
N GLU A 72 47.86 -4.22 43.02
CA GLU A 72 47.86 -3.97 41.57
C GLU A 72 47.43 -5.20 40.76
N LEU A 73 47.84 -6.40 41.16
CA LEU A 73 47.36 -7.65 40.57
C LEU A 73 45.85 -7.82 40.72
N ALA A 74 45.28 -7.46 41.88
CA ALA A 74 43.84 -7.48 42.09
C ALA A 74 43.11 -6.50 41.17
N LYS A 75 43.62 -5.28 40.98
CA LYS A 75 43.05 -4.30 40.04
C LYS A 75 43.09 -4.81 38.60
N ILE A 76 44.23 -5.36 38.17
CA ILE A 76 44.38 -5.94 36.82
C ILE A 76 43.41 -7.10 36.63
N SER A 77 43.27 -7.98 37.64
CA SER A 77 42.33 -9.10 37.62
C SER A 77 40.88 -8.63 37.46
N HIS A 78 40.48 -7.59 38.20
CA HIS A 78 39.16 -6.98 38.05
C HIS A 78 38.94 -6.37 36.66
N SER A 79 39.91 -5.61 36.14
CA SER A 79 39.83 -5.05 34.79
C SER A 79 39.75 -6.15 33.72
N LEU A 80 40.52 -7.24 33.86
CA LEU A 80 40.46 -8.37 32.95
C LEU A 80 39.10 -9.09 33.00
N SER A 81 38.54 -9.24 34.21
CA SER A 81 37.19 -9.79 34.38
C SER A 81 36.14 -8.92 33.68
N SER A 82 36.23 -7.59 33.85
CA SER A 82 35.32 -6.64 33.19
C SER A 82 35.49 -6.64 31.67
N LEU A 83 36.70 -6.80 31.15
CA LEU A 83 36.90 -6.92 29.70
C LEU A 83 36.27 -8.21 29.18
N ASN A 84 36.43 -9.33 29.90
CA ASN A 84 35.83 -10.60 29.51
C ASN A 84 34.30 -10.53 29.45
N THR A 85 33.64 -9.83 30.39
CA THR A 85 32.18 -9.63 30.33
C THR A 85 31.78 -8.83 29.10
N THR A 86 32.45 -7.70 28.82
CA THR A 86 32.15 -6.89 27.62
C THR A 86 32.39 -7.65 26.31
N ILE A 87 33.42 -8.50 26.24
CA ILE A 87 33.68 -9.34 25.07
C ILE A 87 32.57 -10.38 24.88
N SER A 88 32.02 -10.92 25.97
CA SER A 88 30.89 -11.84 25.90
C SER A 88 29.63 -11.13 25.36
N GLU A 89 29.32 -9.96 25.90
CA GLU A 89 28.16 -9.16 25.47
C GLU A 89 28.26 -8.79 23.98
N LEU A 90 29.44 -8.33 23.52
CA LEU A 90 29.66 -8.03 22.10
C LEU A 90 29.56 -9.26 21.19
N ARG A 91 29.89 -10.45 21.69
CA ARG A 91 29.70 -11.70 20.92
C ARG A 91 28.22 -12.03 20.78
N ASP A 92 27.44 -11.86 21.85
CA ASP A 92 26.00 -12.10 21.85
C ASP A 92 25.29 -11.11 20.91
N GLU A 93 25.65 -9.82 20.97
CA GLU A 93 25.16 -8.81 20.03
C GLU A 93 25.50 -9.15 18.58
N ASN A 94 26.72 -9.62 18.30
CA ASN A 94 27.11 -10.04 16.95
C ASN A 94 26.31 -11.25 16.45
N ILE A 95 25.96 -12.19 17.33
CA ILE A 95 25.09 -13.33 16.97
C ILE A 95 23.69 -12.81 16.62
N ASN A 96 23.14 -11.91 17.44
CA ASN A 96 21.82 -11.33 17.21
C ASN A 96 21.77 -10.52 15.91
N LEU A 97 22.81 -9.73 15.61
CA LEU A 97 22.90 -8.98 14.35
C LEU A 97 22.96 -9.91 13.14
N LYS A 98 23.73 -11.01 13.22
CA LYS A 98 23.77 -12.01 12.14
C LYS A 98 22.40 -12.64 11.90
N GLN A 99 21.67 -12.96 12.98
CA GLN A 99 20.31 -13.48 12.87
C GLN A 99 19.37 -12.45 12.22
N GLY A 100 19.43 -11.18 12.63
CA GLY A 100 18.62 -10.13 12.01
C GLY A 100 18.92 -9.96 10.51
N ILE A 101 20.18 -10.10 10.10
CA ILE A 101 20.57 -10.07 8.68
C ILE A 101 19.98 -11.27 7.92
N THR A 102 20.01 -12.47 8.51
CA THR A 102 19.41 -13.66 7.85
C THR A 102 17.90 -13.52 7.71
N ASP A 103 17.22 -12.98 8.72
CA ASP A 103 15.77 -12.78 8.68
C ASP A 103 15.38 -11.73 7.63
N LEU A 104 16.14 -10.63 7.54
CA LEU A 104 15.95 -9.62 6.49
C LEU A 104 16.16 -10.19 5.08
N ASN A 105 17.16 -11.04 4.88
CA ASN A 105 17.38 -11.68 3.58
C ASN A 105 16.23 -12.61 3.21
N ASN A 106 15.67 -13.34 4.17
CA ASN A 106 14.50 -14.20 3.93
C ASN A 106 13.29 -13.34 3.52
N HIS A 107 13.02 -12.25 4.24
CA HIS A 107 11.94 -11.33 3.88
C HIS A 107 12.15 -10.68 2.52
N LEU A 108 13.38 -10.34 2.14
CA LEU A 108 13.67 -9.80 0.81
C LEU A 108 13.35 -10.83 -0.28
N SER A 109 13.74 -12.10 -0.06
CA SER A 109 13.38 -13.18 -0.98
C SER A 109 11.87 -13.39 -1.09
N GLU A 110 11.12 -13.29 0.02
CA GLU A 110 9.66 -13.34 0.00
C GLU A 110 9.08 -12.18 -0.81
N VAL A 111 9.56 -10.96 -0.59
CA VAL A 111 9.14 -9.78 -1.37
C VAL A 111 9.40 -9.98 -2.86
N ASP A 112 10.57 -10.49 -3.24
CA ASP A 112 10.88 -10.77 -4.65
C ASP A 112 9.91 -11.78 -5.27
N THR A 113 9.55 -12.84 -4.53
CA THR A 113 8.54 -13.80 -5.02
C THR A 113 7.18 -13.15 -5.18
N THR A 114 6.73 -12.34 -4.21
CA THR A 114 5.43 -11.65 -4.31
C THR A 114 5.40 -10.64 -5.46
N LEU A 115 6.51 -9.95 -5.74
CA LEU A 115 6.62 -9.04 -6.88
C LEU A 115 6.53 -9.78 -8.21
N SER A 116 7.17 -10.96 -8.31
CA SER A 116 7.05 -11.81 -9.49
C SER A 116 5.60 -12.24 -9.73
N ASP A 117 4.92 -12.72 -8.69
CA ASP A 117 3.52 -13.16 -8.77
C ASP A 117 2.57 -12.02 -9.14
N LEU A 118 2.80 -10.82 -8.60
CA LEU A 118 2.03 -9.62 -8.95
C LEU A 118 2.25 -9.21 -10.40
N ASN A 119 3.49 -9.32 -10.90
CA ASN A 119 3.80 -9.03 -12.28
C ASN A 119 3.12 -10.01 -13.25
N GLU A 120 3.11 -11.31 -12.94
CA GLU A 120 2.38 -12.31 -13.72
C GLU A 120 0.86 -12.03 -13.74
N GLN A 121 0.28 -11.67 -12.59
CA GLN A 121 -1.13 -11.27 -12.51
C GLN A 121 -1.41 -10.01 -13.35
N ALA A 122 -0.53 -9.02 -13.33
CA ALA A 122 -0.67 -7.81 -14.15
C ALA A 122 -0.67 -8.13 -15.65
N ILE A 123 0.23 -9.02 -16.11
CA ILE A 123 0.26 -9.50 -17.50
C ILE A 123 -1.04 -10.24 -17.84
N SER A 124 -1.53 -11.10 -16.94
CA SER A 124 -2.80 -11.80 -17.13
C SER A 124 -3.99 -10.84 -17.25
N PHE A 125 -4.02 -9.77 -16.45
CA PHE A 125 -5.07 -8.76 -16.57
C PHE A 125 -4.98 -7.96 -17.87
N ASP A 126 -3.77 -7.56 -18.31
CA ASP A 126 -3.59 -6.86 -19.60
C ASP A 126 -4.09 -7.70 -20.78
N THR A 127 -3.75 -9.00 -20.80
CA THR A 127 -4.21 -9.90 -21.87
C THR A 127 -5.74 -10.08 -21.88
N ARG A 128 -6.37 -10.23 -20.71
CA ARG A 128 -7.83 -10.30 -20.60
C ARG A 128 -8.50 -8.99 -21.02
N LEU A 129 -7.91 -7.85 -20.65
CA LEU A 129 -8.44 -6.53 -21.00
C LEU A 129 -8.43 -6.33 -22.52
N ARG A 130 -7.31 -6.65 -23.21
CA ARG A 130 -7.23 -6.63 -24.68
C ARG A 130 -8.28 -7.52 -25.35
N SER A 131 -8.53 -8.70 -24.79
CA SER A 131 -9.56 -9.60 -25.32
C SER A 131 -10.96 -9.00 -25.19
N ILE A 132 -11.26 -8.35 -24.07
CA ILE A 132 -12.55 -7.69 -23.84
C ILE A 132 -12.72 -6.50 -24.79
N GLU A 133 -11.70 -5.66 -24.94
CA GLU A 133 -11.72 -4.51 -25.87
C GLU A 133 -11.98 -4.96 -27.32
N SER A 134 -11.37 -6.07 -27.73
CA SER A 134 -11.59 -6.66 -29.05
C SER A 134 -13.04 -7.16 -29.22
N GLN A 135 -13.60 -7.81 -28.20
CA GLN A 135 -14.99 -8.28 -28.22
C GLN A 135 -15.98 -7.12 -28.26
N VAL A 136 -15.81 -6.10 -27.41
CA VAL A 136 -16.66 -4.90 -27.40
C VAL A 136 -16.64 -4.19 -28.76
N SER A 137 -15.47 -4.10 -29.40
CA SER A 137 -15.36 -3.51 -30.74
C SER A 137 -16.16 -4.29 -31.78
N LYS A 138 -16.16 -5.62 -31.70
CA LYS A 138 -16.94 -6.49 -32.57
C LYS A 138 -18.44 -6.38 -32.31
N ASP A 139 -18.85 -6.29 -31.05
CA ASP A 139 -20.25 -6.15 -30.67
C ASP A 139 -20.83 -4.82 -31.14
N ASN A 140 -20.09 -3.72 -31.00
CA ASN A 140 -20.49 -2.41 -31.55
C ASN A 140 -20.68 -2.49 -33.07
N TYR A 141 -19.73 -3.10 -33.79
CA TYR A 141 -19.86 -3.30 -35.24
C TYR A 141 -21.10 -4.12 -35.64
N LEU A 142 -21.39 -5.18 -34.88
CA LEU A 142 -22.58 -6.00 -35.12
C LEU A 142 -23.87 -5.24 -34.80
N SER A 143 -23.88 -4.45 -33.73
CA SER A 143 -25.01 -3.60 -33.34
C SER A 143 -25.32 -2.58 -34.45
N ASP A 144 -24.30 -1.88 -34.96
CA ASP A 144 -24.47 -0.92 -36.07
C ASP A 144 -25.05 -1.61 -37.31
N LYS A 145 -24.57 -2.82 -37.62
CA LYS A 145 -25.10 -3.60 -38.74
C LYS A 145 -26.54 -4.05 -38.54
N LEU A 146 -26.94 -4.39 -37.32
CA LEU A 146 -28.32 -4.73 -37.00
C LEU A 146 -29.23 -3.53 -37.20
N GLU A 147 -28.86 -2.34 -36.72
CA GLU A 147 -29.63 -1.11 -36.90
C GLU A 147 -29.82 -0.80 -38.41
N VAL A 148 -28.75 -0.90 -39.20
CA VAL A 148 -28.83 -0.72 -40.66
C VAL A 148 -29.75 -1.77 -41.31
N MET A 149 -29.76 -3.00 -40.80
CA MET A 149 -30.61 -4.06 -41.34
C MET A 149 -32.08 -3.87 -40.96
N GLU A 150 -32.36 -3.45 -39.73
CA GLU A 150 -33.71 -3.13 -39.25
C GLU A 150 -34.32 -1.96 -40.00
N THR A 151 -33.56 -0.88 -40.21
CA THR A 151 -34.02 0.27 -41.00
C THR A 151 -34.32 -0.11 -42.45
N LYS A 152 -33.47 -0.95 -43.06
CA LYS A 152 -33.71 -1.49 -44.41
C LYS A 152 -34.94 -2.38 -44.47
N LEU A 153 -35.16 -3.23 -43.46
CA LEU A 153 -36.33 -4.10 -43.36
C LEU A 153 -37.61 -3.27 -43.23
N ALA A 154 -37.62 -2.27 -42.35
CA ALA A 154 -38.74 -1.35 -42.18
C ALA A 154 -39.06 -0.60 -43.50
N ALA A 155 -38.03 -0.13 -44.21
CA ALA A 155 -38.22 0.52 -45.51
C ALA A 155 -38.82 -0.43 -46.56
N MET A 156 -38.34 -1.68 -46.63
CA MET A 156 -38.88 -2.70 -47.53
C MET A 156 -40.33 -3.06 -47.20
N GLU A 157 -40.68 -3.18 -45.92
CA GLU A 157 -42.05 -3.40 -45.48
C GLU A 157 -42.98 -2.24 -45.84
N GLN A 158 -42.52 -1.00 -45.65
CA GLN A 158 -43.26 0.19 -46.04
C GLN A 158 -43.48 0.22 -47.56
N GLN A 159 -42.44 -0.10 -48.34
CA GLN A 159 -42.52 -0.21 -49.80
C GLN A 159 -43.48 -1.32 -50.24
N ALA A 160 -43.57 -2.44 -49.52
CA ALA A 160 -44.54 -3.50 -49.84
C ALA A 160 -46.00 -3.04 -49.69
N ARG A 161 -46.25 -2.02 -48.84
CA ARG A 161 -47.56 -1.44 -48.54
C ARG A 161 -47.81 -0.12 -49.30
N ASP A 162 -46.92 0.28 -50.21
CA ASP A 162 -46.97 1.60 -50.87
C ASP A 162 -48.15 1.79 -51.85
N CYS A 163 -48.88 0.75 -52.20
CA CYS A 163 -50.12 0.86 -52.99
C CYS A 163 -51.36 0.50 -52.18
N ASN A 164 -51.21 0.24 -50.88
CA ASN A 164 -52.29 -0.21 -50.04
C ASN A 164 -52.98 0.99 -49.38
N ILE A 165 -54.30 0.92 -49.25
CA ILE A 165 -55.08 1.73 -48.32
C ILE A 165 -55.80 0.83 -47.34
N GLU A 166 -56.01 1.35 -46.14
CA GLU A 166 -56.87 0.75 -45.13
C GLU A 166 -58.10 1.62 -44.94
N ILE A 167 -59.28 1.00 -45.00
CA ILE A 167 -60.55 1.64 -44.69
C ILE A 167 -61.13 0.97 -43.46
N SER A 168 -61.16 1.71 -42.36
CA SER A 168 -61.75 1.28 -41.09
C SER A 168 -63.22 1.65 -41.01
N ASN A 169 -63.97 0.98 -40.13
CA ASN A 169 -65.38 1.29 -39.82
C ASN A 169 -66.33 1.24 -41.01
N LEU A 170 -66.01 0.44 -42.04
CA LEU A 170 -66.91 0.21 -43.16
C LEU A 170 -68.01 -0.77 -42.74
N PRO A 171 -69.31 -0.41 -42.80
CA PRO A 171 -70.40 -1.30 -42.40
C PRO A 171 -70.35 -2.64 -43.13
N GLU A 172 -70.54 -3.75 -42.41
CA GLU A 172 -70.51 -5.11 -42.97
C GLU A 172 -71.88 -5.53 -43.52
N ARG A 173 -71.87 -6.17 -44.68
CA ARG A 173 -73.08 -6.78 -45.26
C ARG A 173 -72.76 -8.18 -45.76
N ARG A 174 -73.68 -9.13 -45.55
CA ARG A 174 -73.53 -10.49 -46.05
C ARG A 174 -73.47 -10.48 -47.58
N GLY A 175 -72.43 -11.08 -48.15
CA GLY A 175 -72.24 -11.16 -49.60
C GLY A 175 -71.82 -9.85 -50.27
N GLU A 176 -71.27 -8.90 -49.51
CA GLU A 176 -70.77 -7.65 -50.10
C GLU A 176 -69.55 -7.90 -51.01
N ASN A 177 -69.44 -7.08 -52.05
CA ASN A 177 -68.26 -7.02 -52.89
C ASN A 177 -67.48 -5.74 -52.57
N ILE A 178 -66.33 -5.90 -51.90
CA ILE A 178 -65.49 -4.77 -51.46
C ILE A 178 -65.05 -3.90 -52.65
N VAL A 179 -64.80 -4.49 -53.82
CA VAL A 179 -64.43 -3.75 -55.04
C VAL A 179 -65.52 -2.76 -55.43
N ILE A 180 -66.80 -3.18 -55.41
CA ILE A 180 -67.94 -2.31 -55.74
C ILE A 180 -68.07 -1.19 -54.71
N VAL A 181 -67.90 -1.50 -53.43
CA VAL A 181 -67.97 -0.50 -52.35
C VAL A 181 -66.91 0.59 -52.54
N ILE A 182 -65.69 0.21 -52.92
CA ILE A 182 -64.58 1.15 -53.15
C ILE A 182 -64.82 2.04 -54.37
N ILE A 183 -65.36 1.48 -55.46
CA ILE A 183 -65.74 2.26 -56.64
C ILE A 183 -66.79 3.31 -56.27
N ASN A 184 -67.80 2.92 -55.49
CA ASN A 184 -68.83 3.85 -55.01
C ASN A 184 -68.25 4.94 -54.10
N ILE A 185 -67.33 4.60 -53.19
CA ILE A 185 -66.60 5.58 -52.37
C ILE A 185 -65.81 6.54 -53.27
N GLY A 186 -65.14 6.02 -54.29
CA GLY A 186 -64.42 6.79 -55.31
C GLY A 186 -65.30 7.86 -55.94
N VAL A 187 -66.49 7.48 -56.42
CA VAL A 187 -67.49 8.42 -56.97
C VAL A 187 -67.83 9.49 -55.94
N VAL A 188 -68.08 9.10 -54.69
CA VAL A 188 -68.39 10.07 -53.63
C VAL A 188 -67.23 11.03 -53.41
N ILE A 189 -65.96 10.61 -53.41
CA ILE A 189 -64.83 11.53 -53.22
C ILE A 189 -64.36 12.25 -54.49
N ASN A 190 -65.12 12.17 -55.59
CA ASN A 190 -64.72 12.69 -56.91
C ASN A 190 -63.40 12.08 -57.44
N GLN A 191 -63.12 10.83 -57.08
CA GLN A 191 -62.01 10.04 -57.62
C GLN A 191 -62.59 8.82 -58.35
N GLN A 192 -62.67 8.88 -59.67
CA GLN A 192 -63.14 7.72 -60.44
C GLN A 192 -62.10 6.59 -60.38
N ILE A 193 -62.56 5.39 -60.02
CA ILE A 193 -61.74 4.18 -59.91
C ILE A 193 -62.40 3.10 -60.76
N GLN A 194 -61.61 2.43 -61.59
CA GLN A 194 -62.08 1.28 -62.36
C GLN A 194 -61.78 -0.02 -61.61
N PRO A 195 -62.55 -1.10 -61.85
CA PRO A 195 -62.24 -2.41 -61.27
C PRO A 195 -60.81 -2.89 -61.59
N SER A 196 -60.28 -2.55 -62.77
CA SER A 196 -58.91 -2.88 -63.21
C SER A 196 -57.81 -2.15 -62.43
N ASP A 197 -58.16 -1.08 -61.71
CA ASP A 197 -57.21 -0.31 -60.90
C ASP A 197 -56.98 -0.94 -59.52
N ILE A 198 -57.82 -1.90 -59.14
CA ILE A 198 -57.77 -2.61 -57.86
C ILE A 198 -57.13 -3.98 -58.10
N ILE A 199 -55.97 -4.21 -57.51
CA ILE A 199 -55.28 -5.51 -57.55
C ILE A 199 -55.95 -6.49 -56.57
N LEU A 200 -56.22 -6.02 -55.35
CA LEU A 200 -56.77 -6.84 -54.28
C LEU A 200 -57.65 -5.98 -53.38
N ALA A 201 -58.81 -6.49 -52.97
CA ALA A 201 -59.64 -5.86 -51.96
C ALA A 201 -60.28 -6.93 -51.09
N HIS A 202 -60.03 -6.88 -49.79
CA HIS A 202 -60.55 -7.86 -48.83
C HIS A 202 -60.68 -7.25 -47.43
N ARG A 203 -61.48 -7.88 -46.57
CA ARG A 203 -61.54 -7.53 -45.15
C ARG A 203 -60.46 -8.26 -44.37
N VAL A 204 -59.87 -7.59 -43.39
CA VAL A 204 -58.89 -8.12 -42.46
C VAL A 204 -59.63 -8.80 -41.30
N PRO A 205 -59.33 -10.07 -40.97
CA PRO A 205 -59.90 -10.72 -39.80
C PRO A 205 -59.57 -9.96 -38.51
N HIS A 206 -60.47 -9.99 -37.53
CA HIS A 206 -60.15 -9.53 -36.19
C HIS A 206 -59.14 -10.47 -35.54
N VAL A 207 -58.23 -9.90 -34.77
CA VAL A 207 -57.26 -10.67 -33.97
C VAL A 207 -57.97 -11.40 -32.81
N GLY A 208 -59.07 -10.85 -32.29
CA GLY A 208 -59.88 -11.47 -31.24
C GLY A 208 -61.33 -11.75 -31.70
N GLU A 209 -61.90 -12.86 -31.24
CA GLU A 209 -63.25 -13.31 -31.64
C GLU A 209 -64.40 -12.41 -31.15
N ASN A 210 -64.15 -11.60 -30.12
CA ASN A 210 -65.18 -10.77 -29.45
C ASN A 210 -65.21 -9.30 -29.93
N ASP A 211 -64.48 -8.97 -30.99
CA ASP A 211 -64.44 -7.61 -31.50
C ASP A 211 -65.73 -7.28 -32.28
N LYS A 212 -66.55 -6.39 -31.72
CA LYS A 212 -67.85 -6.00 -32.29
C LYS A 212 -67.72 -4.92 -33.37
N ARG A 213 -66.53 -4.33 -33.57
CA ARG A 213 -66.33 -3.32 -34.61
C ARG A 213 -66.37 -3.97 -35.99
N PRO A 214 -66.71 -3.22 -37.06
CA PRO A 214 -66.58 -3.74 -38.41
C PRO A 214 -65.10 -4.00 -38.75
N LYS A 215 -64.83 -5.12 -39.41
CA LYS A 215 -63.51 -5.49 -39.93
C LYS A 215 -63.00 -4.43 -40.90
N ASN A 216 -61.74 -4.05 -40.74
CA ASN A 216 -61.07 -3.13 -41.65
C ASN A 216 -60.94 -3.76 -43.04
N ALA A 217 -61.04 -2.96 -44.09
CA ALA A 217 -60.81 -3.40 -45.46
C ALA A 217 -59.44 -2.91 -45.94
N ILE A 218 -58.64 -3.81 -46.51
CA ILE A 218 -57.38 -3.48 -47.16
C ILE A 218 -57.55 -3.58 -48.66
N ILE A 219 -57.14 -2.53 -49.35
CA ILE A 219 -57.25 -2.41 -50.79
C ILE A 219 -55.88 -2.08 -51.36
N LYS A 220 -55.42 -2.89 -52.29
CA LYS A 220 -54.18 -2.68 -53.04
C LYS A 220 -54.52 -2.15 -54.42
N PHE A 221 -54.10 -0.93 -54.70
CA PHE A 221 -54.23 -0.32 -56.02
C PHE A 221 -53.08 -0.75 -56.95
N LYS A 222 -53.30 -0.56 -58.24
CA LYS A 222 -52.31 -0.83 -59.28
C LYS A 222 -51.09 0.09 -59.21
N SER A 223 -51.25 1.32 -58.74
CA SER A 223 -50.18 2.29 -58.62
C SER A 223 -50.27 3.14 -57.35
N LYS A 224 -49.11 3.57 -56.85
CA LYS A 224 -48.98 4.49 -55.73
C LYS A 224 -49.64 5.85 -56.01
N ILE A 225 -49.53 6.33 -57.25
CA ILE A 225 -50.15 7.60 -57.67
C ILE A 225 -51.67 7.54 -57.49
N LEU A 226 -52.30 6.42 -57.87
CA LEU A 226 -53.75 6.26 -57.73
C LEU A 226 -54.16 6.18 -56.25
N ARG A 227 -53.37 5.47 -55.43
CA ARG A 227 -53.52 5.46 -53.97
C ARG A 227 -53.46 6.88 -53.39
N ASP A 228 -52.46 7.66 -53.77
CA ASP A 228 -52.22 9.00 -53.25
C ASP A 228 -53.32 9.98 -53.68
N ASN A 229 -53.76 9.91 -54.93
CA ASN A 229 -54.90 10.68 -55.43
C ASN A 229 -56.19 10.33 -54.67
N PHE A 230 -56.45 9.06 -54.41
CA PHE A 230 -57.60 8.63 -53.62
C PHE A 230 -57.56 9.21 -52.20
N VAL A 231 -56.42 9.12 -51.51
CA VAL A 231 -56.24 9.67 -50.16
C VAL A 231 -56.33 11.21 -50.16
N ALA A 232 -55.76 11.88 -51.15
CA ALA A 232 -55.81 13.33 -51.29
C ALA A 232 -57.25 13.82 -51.52
N SER A 233 -57.99 13.20 -52.44
CA SER A 233 -59.39 13.50 -52.73
C SER A 233 -60.29 13.27 -51.50
N TYR A 234 -60.04 12.20 -50.74
CA TYR A 234 -60.71 11.97 -49.46
C TYR A 234 -60.45 13.09 -48.44
N ARG A 235 -59.18 13.49 -48.26
CA ARG A 235 -58.80 14.59 -47.35
C ARG A 235 -59.42 15.92 -47.75
N ALA A 236 -59.50 16.21 -49.05
CA ALA A 236 -60.10 17.43 -49.58
C ALA A 236 -61.61 17.52 -49.31
N LYS A 237 -62.31 16.37 -49.27
CA LYS A 237 -63.76 16.32 -49.04
C LYS A 237 -64.19 16.53 -47.57
N LYS A 238 -63.24 16.64 -46.62
CA LYS A 238 -63.46 16.88 -45.19
C LYS A 238 -64.35 15.84 -44.49
N GLY A 239 -64.18 14.56 -44.85
CA GLY A 239 -64.83 13.42 -44.21
C GLY A 239 -65.98 12.83 -45.04
N LEU A 240 -66.22 11.54 -44.84
CA LEU A 240 -67.29 10.79 -45.47
C LEU A 240 -68.18 10.20 -44.39
N THR A 241 -69.50 10.34 -44.55
CA THR A 241 -70.46 9.60 -43.73
C THR A 241 -71.11 8.51 -44.58
N SER A 242 -71.31 7.34 -43.98
CA SER A 242 -72.00 6.20 -44.62
C SER A 242 -73.48 6.47 -44.94
N ASP A 243 -74.03 7.59 -44.45
CA ASP A 243 -75.42 8.03 -44.63
C ASP A 243 -75.69 8.85 -45.90
N HIS A 244 -74.69 9.04 -46.76
CA HIS A 244 -74.92 9.65 -48.07
C HIS A 244 -75.75 8.71 -48.95
N ARG A 245 -77.08 8.76 -48.78
CA ARG A 245 -78.06 8.14 -49.65
C ARG A 245 -77.79 8.59 -51.08
N ILE A 246 -77.32 7.65 -51.90
CA ILE A 246 -77.33 7.78 -53.35
C ILE A 246 -78.78 8.06 -53.75
N LYS A 247 -79.09 9.31 -54.09
CA LYS A 247 -80.34 9.64 -54.77
C LYS A 247 -80.23 9.02 -56.16
N TYR A 248 -80.94 7.92 -56.37
CA TYR A 248 -81.26 7.47 -57.72
C TYR A 248 -81.99 8.61 -58.43
N ILE A 249 -81.39 9.11 -59.51
CA ILE A 249 -82.09 9.74 -60.63
C ILE A 249 -81.92 8.77 -61.80
#